data_AF-A0A918BPS1-F1
#
_entry.id   AF-A0A918BPS1-F1
#
_cell.length_a   1.000
_cell.length_b   1.000
_cell.length_c   1.000
_cell.angle_alpha   90.00
_cell.angle_beta   90.00
_cell.angle_gamma   90.00
#
_symmetry.space_group_name_H-M   'P 1'
#
loop_
_entity.id
_entity.type
_entity.pdbx_description
1 polymer ?
#
loop_
_entity_poly.entity_id
_entity_poly.type
_entity_poly.pdbx_seq_one_letter_code
_entity_poly.pdbx_strand_id
1 'polypeptide(L)'
;MQDRAAKTRRQLIRSAAELFDRGGFAGSSIGQICALARVSQGALHFHFGNKQALGEAVESTAAEILLCVTGQVPAQHPEPLQLLVDTSHTLAEWVTCDPVLRAGFGLAHDASWHSGVSLWQHWRDWVRGLLALARRQGGLAPGVDLDDAVSAITAVMAGLEGLERDPARAWSARSVTPFWRLVLPQLAAEAARGGIDVAGSPSSATGEPSSERWRFDDGSAPHECAAMPDAQLCCMPYEDHREMSGSAS
;
A
#
# COMPACT_ATOMS: atom_id res chain seq x y z
N MET A 1 6.88 8.66 -28.50
CA MET A 1 6.71 9.90 -27.68
C MET A 1 5.93 9.64 -26.39
N GLN A 2 4.84 8.84 -26.43
CA GLN A 2 4.06 8.49 -25.23
C GLN A 2 4.88 7.81 -24.12
N ASP A 3 5.82 6.92 -24.47
CA ASP A 3 6.66 6.23 -23.49
C ASP A 3 7.58 7.20 -22.69
N ARG A 4 8.13 8.22 -23.36
CA ARG A 4 8.94 9.27 -22.72
C ARG A 4 8.11 10.17 -21.80
N ALA A 5 6.88 10.50 -22.20
CA ALA A 5 5.96 11.28 -21.37
C ALA A 5 5.54 10.49 -20.12
N ALA A 6 5.26 9.19 -20.27
CA ALA A 6 4.95 8.31 -19.14
C ALA A 6 6.14 8.12 -18.20
N LYS A 7 7.37 7.97 -18.72
CA LYS A 7 8.60 7.91 -17.91
C LYS A 7 8.81 9.20 -17.10
N THR A 8 8.63 10.35 -17.73
CA THR A 8 8.76 11.68 -17.07
C THR A 8 7.70 11.85 -15.98
N ARG A 9 6.45 11.48 -16.25
CA ARG A 9 5.36 11.50 -15.27
C ARG A 9 5.69 10.63 -14.04
N ARG A 10 6.13 9.39 -14.25
CA ARG A 10 6.52 8.47 -13.16
C ARG A 10 7.67 9.02 -12.33
N GLN A 11 8.68 9.62 -12.98
CA GLN A 11 9.83 10.21 -12.29
C GLN A 11 9.41 11.39 -11.40
N LEU A 12 8.53 12.26 -11.90
CA LEU A 12 7.98 13.37 -11.11
C LEU A 12 7.20 12.89 -9.88
N ILE A 13 6.38 11.85 -10.02
CA ILE A 13 5.63 11.24 -8.90
C ILE A 13 6.60 10.71 -7.84
N ARG A 14 7.62 9.94 -8.25
CA ARG A 14 8.61 9.37 -7.33
C ARG A 14 9.39 10.46 -6.59
N SER A 15 9.90 11.46 -7.31
CA SER A 15 10.64 12.56 -6.69
C SER A 15 9.77 13.41 -5.76
N ALA A 16 8.49 13.59 -6.09
CA ALA A 16 7.55 14.25 -5.19
C ALA A 16 7.31 13.43 -3.92
N ALA A 17 7.08 12.13 -4.06
CA ALA A 17 6.90 11.23 -2.94
C ALA A 17 8.11 11.23 -1.99
N GLU A 18 9.34 11.15 -2.50
CA GLU A 18 10.55 11.22 -1.67
C GLU A 18 10.66 12.52 -0.86
N LEU A 19 10.17 13.64 -1.41
CA LEU A 19 10.18 14.92 -0.72
C LEU A 19 9.01 15.06 0.27
N PHE A 20 7.83 14.52 -0.06
CA PHE A 20 6.68 14.51 0.84
C PHE A 20 6.90 13.60 2.05
N ASP A 21 7.52 12.43 1.85
CA ASP A 21 7.90 11.50 2.93
C ASP A 21 8.78 12.19 4.00
N ARG A 22 9.76 12.99 3.54
CA ARG A 22 10.72 13.68 4.40
C ARG A 22 10.18 14.95 5.05
N GLY A 23 9.44 15.78 4.30
CA GLY A 23 9.10 17.15 4.68
C GLY A 23 7.61 17.46 4.73
N GLY A 24 6.76 16.45 4.54
CA GLY A 24 5.33 16.64 4.33
C GLY A 24 5.01 17.32 2.99
N PHE A 25 3.71 17.49 2.72
CA PHE A 25 3.27 18.24 1.56
C PHE A 25 3.75 19.68 1.67
N ALA A 26 3.40 20.41 2.74
CA ALA A 26 3.73 21.83 2.88
C ALA A 26 5.25 22.14 2.79
N GLY A 27 6.12 21.28 3.34
CA GLY A 27 7.57 21.52 3.42
C GLY A 27 8.36 21.30 2.12
N SER A 28 7.72 20.77 1.08
CA SER A 28 8.34 20.56 -0.24
C SER A 28 8.02 21.71 -1.22
N SER A 29 8.76 21.82 -2.32
CA SER A 29 8.49 22.82 -3.37
C SER A 29 8.62 22.25 -4.78
N ILE A 30 7.90 22.85 -5.73
CA ILE A 30 7.99 22.49 -7.17
C ILE A 30 9.45 22.53 -7.66
N GLY A 31 10.23 23.53 -7.20
CA GLY A 31 11.65 23.66 -7.55
C GLY A 31 12.49 22.48 -7.07
N GLN A 32 12.33 22.06 -5.81
CA GLN A 32 13.03 20.89 -5.26
C GLN A 32 12.62 19.60 -6.00
N ILE A 33 11.33 19.44 -6.30
CA ILE A 33 10.82 18.27 -7.04
C ILE A 33 11.40 18.22 -8.45
N CYS A 34 11.40 19.34 -9.18
CA CYS A 34 11.99 19.43 -10.51
C CYS A 34 13.48 19.12 -10.51
N ALA A 35 14.21 19.66 -9.53
CA ALA A 35 15.64 19.44 -9.37
C ALA A 35 15.95 17.95 -9.12
N LEU A 36 15.19 17.31 -8.20
CA LEU A 36 15.34 15.88 -7.89
C LEU A 36 14.97 15.00 -9.10
N ALA A 37 13.87 15.32 -9.78
CA ALA A 37 13.43 14.60 -10.98
C ALA A 37 14.33 14.85 -12.20
N ARG A 38 15.23 15.84 -12.15
CA ARG A 38 16.03 16.32 -13.30
C ARG A 38 15.16 16.73 -14.50
N VAL A 39 14.01 17.33 -14.21
CA VAL A 39 13.00 17.78 -15.17
C VAL A 39 12.82 19.30 -15.06
N SER A 40 12.52 19.98 -16.17
CA SER A 40 12.26 21.43 -16.14
C SER A 40 10.92 21.76 -15.51
N GLN A 41 10.80 22.96 -14.93
CA GLN A 41 9.54 23.42 -14.35
C GLN A 41 8.39 23.45 -15.39
N GLY A 42 8.69 23.81 -16.64
CA GLY A 42 7.72 23.78 -17.73
C GLY A 42 7.20 22.37 -18.03
N ALA A 43 8.05 21.35 -17.97
CA ALA A 43 7.65 19.96 -18.14
C ALA A 43 6.81 19.45 -16.95
N LEU A 44 7.11 19.88 -15.72
CA LEU A 44 6.24 19.57 -14.57
C LEU A 44 4.84 20.19 -14.75
N HIS A 45 4.77 21.47 -15.10
CA HIS A 45 3.49 22.15 -15.32
C HIS A 45 2.69 21.52 -16.47
N PHE A 46 3.36 21.01 -17.51
CA PHE A 46 2.70 20.25 -18.57
C PHE A 46 2.02 18.97 -18.06
N HIS A 47 2.59 18.27 -17.07
CA HIS A 47 2.07 17.00 -16.57
C HIS A 47 1.05 17.11 -15.43
N PHE A 48 1.20 18.08 -14.54
CA PHE A 48 0.40 18.17 -13.31
C PHE A 48 -0.23 19.54 -13.07
N GLY A 49 0.13 20.59 -13.82
CA GLY A 49 -0.43 21.93 -13.64
C GLY A 49 0.02 22.65 -12.37
N ASN A 50 -0.08 22.04 -11.19
CA ASN A 50 0.34 22.59 -9.90
C ASN A 50 0.84 21.48 -8.95
N LYS A 51 1.29 21.88 -7.75
CA LYS A 51 1.80 20.96 -6.72
C LYS A 51 0.70 20.08 -6.12
N GLN A 52 -0.53 20.59 -6.00
CA GLN A 52 -1.69 19.86 -5.48
C GLN A 52 -1.99 18.63 -6.35
N ALA A 53 -2.12 18.82 -7.66
CA ALA A 53 -2.38 17.75 -8.61
C ALA A 53 -1.22 16.74 -8.70
N LEU A 54 0.02 17.13 -8.40
CA LEU A 54 1.13 16.20 -8.24
C LEU A 54 1.01 15.38 -6.94
N GLY A 55 0.57 15.99 -5.83
CA GLY A 55 0.25 15.27 -4.60
C GLY A 55 -0.89 14.27 -4.78
N GLU A 56 -1.96 14.66 -5.48
CA GLU A 56 -3.09 13.78 -5.78
C GLU A 56 -2.65 12.59 -6.63
N ALA A 57 -1.71 12.81 -7.55
CA ALA A 57 -1.12 11.74 -8.33
C ALA A 57 -0.22 10.81 -7.50
N VAL A 58 0.52 11.31 -6.51
CA VAL A 58 1.28 10.48 -5.56
C VAL A 58 0.32 9.61 -4.76
N GLU A 59 -0.71 10.21 -4.17
CA GLU A 59 -1.70 9.49 -3.37
C GLU A 59 -2.49 8.47 -4.19
N SER A 60 -2.92 8.81 -5.40
CA SER A 60 -3.59 7.87 -6.32
C SER A 60 -2.68 6.69 -6.67
N THR A 61 -1.40 6.96 -6.94
CA THR A 61 -0.42 5.89 -7.23
C THR A 61 -0.22 5.00 -6.00
N ALA A 62 -0.14 5.58 -4.82
CA ALA A 62 -0.01 4.83 -3.57
C ALA A 62 -1.27 3.98 -3.30
N ALA A 63 -2.47 4.48 -3.61
CA ALA A 63 -3.71 3.73 -3.51
C ALA A 63 -3.75 2.55 -4.51
N GLU A 64 -3.25 2.71 -5.73
CA GLU A 64 -3.10 1.60 -6.69
C GLU A 64 -2.16 0.50 -6.15
N ILE A 65 -1.03 0.89 -5.54
CA ILE A 65 -0.10 -0.05 -4.90
C ILE A 65 -0.77 -0.76 -3.73
N LEU A 66 -1.46 -0.03 -2.86
CA LEU A 66 -2.19 -0.61 -1.73
C LEU A 66 -3.26 -1.60 -2.19
N LEU A 67 -4.01 -1.26 -3.24
CA LEU A 67 -4.99 -2.16 -3.86
C LEU A 67 -4.34 -3.43 -4.42
N CYS A 68 -3.13 -3.34 -4.96
CA CYS A 68 -2.37 -4.50 -5.42
C CYS A 68 -1.99 -5.43 -4.25
N VAL A 69 -1.59 -4.84 -3.11
CA VAL A 69 -1.19 -5.59 -1.91
C VAL A 69 -2.40 -6.22 -1.21
N THR A 70 -3.50 -5.48 -1.06
CA THR A 70 -4.69 -5.97 -0.34
C THR A 70 -5.60 -6.81 -1.22
N GLY A 71 -5.64 -6.54 -2.52
CA GLY A 71 -6.70 -7.04 -3.39
C GLY A 71 -8.09 -6.59 -2.93
N GLN A 72 -9.11 -7.32 -3.38
CA GLN A 72 -10.47 -7.20 -2.86
C GLN A 72 -10.67 -8.14 -1.67
N VAL A 73 -11.52 -7.76 -0.72
CA VAL A 73 -11.92 -8.68 0.35
C VAL A 73 -12.66 -9.86 -0.28
N PRO A 74 -12.17 -11.10 -0.12
CA PRO A 74 -12.81 -12.26 -0.74
C PRO A 74 -14.17 -12.54 -0.10
N ALA A 75 -15.13 -13.00 -0.88
CA ALA A 75 -16.43 -13.43 -0.36
C ALA A 75 -16.29 -14.64 0.59
N GLN A 76 -15.31 -15.51 0.31
CA GLN A 76 -14.93 -16.68 1.10
C GLN A 76 -13.41 -16.89 1.02
N HIS A 77 -12.80 -17.29 2.12
CA HIS A 77 -11.39 -17.69 2.20
C HIS A 77 -11.25 -18.73 3.32
N PRO A 78 -10.45 -19.81 3.16
CA PRO A 78 -10.33 -20.84 4.19
C PRO A 78 -9.66 -20.30 5.48
N GLU A 79 -8.72 -19.37 5.34
CA GLU A 79 -7.94 -18.84 6.46
C GLU A 79 -7.86 -17.30 6.43
N PRO A 80 -8.96 -16.57 6.74
CA PRO A 80 -8.97 -15.11 6.59
C PRO A 80 -7.98 -14.40 7.52
N LEU A 81 -7.72 -14.97 8.71
CA LEU A 81 -6.73 -14.42 9.64
C LEU A 81 -5.29 -14.63 9.15
N GLN A 82 -5.01 -15.75 8.48
CA GLN A 82 -3.70 -15.95 7.87
C GLN A 82 -3.47 -14.95 6.73
N LEU A 83 -4.47 -14.74 5.87
CA LEU A 83 -4.42 -13.72 4.82
C LEU A 83 -4.16 -12.32 5.39
N LEU A 84 -4.82 -11.97 6.50
CA LEU A 84 -4.58 -10.70 7.18
C LEU A 84 -3.13 -10.57 7.71
N VAL A 85 -2.58 -11.64 8.29
CA VAL A 85 -1.18 -11.68 8.75
C VAL A 85 -0.23 -11.52 7.56
N ASP A 86 -0.42 -12.31 6.50
CA ASP A 86 0.43 -12.29 5.31
C ASP A 86 0.43 -10.92 4.63
N THR A 87 -0.76 -10.36 4.38
CA THR A 87 -0.88 -9.02 3.77
C THR A 87 -0.28 -7.94 4.65
N SER A 88 -0.35 -8.05 5.98
CA SER A 88 0.29 -7.05 6.86
C SER A 88 1.81 -7.10 6.80
N HIS A 89 2.43 -8.29 6.64
CA HIS A 89 3.86 -8.42 6.41
C HIS A 89 4.26 -7.83 5.07
N THR A 90 3.55 -8.20 3.99
CA THR A 90 3.76 -7.64 2.66
C THR A 90 3.64 -6.11 2.70
N LEU A 91 2.59 -5.57 3.32
CA LEU A 91 2.39 -4.13 3.38
C LEU A 91 3.50 -3.44 4.18
N ALA A 92 3.96 -4.02 5.29
CA ALA A 92 5.07 -3.48 6.07
C ALA A 92 6.36 -3.42 5.24
N GLU A 93 6.68 -4.48 4.49
CA GLU A 93 7.85 -4.49 3.58
C GLU A 93 7.75 -3.42 2.48
N TRP A 94 6.57 -3.29 1.86
CA TRP A 94 6.34 -2.29 0.81
C TRP A 94 6.45 -0.86 1.33
N VAL A 95 5.94 -0.58 2.54
CA VAL A 95 6.09 0.74 3.18
C VAL A 95 7.58 1.02 3.43
N THR A 96 8.37 0.05 3.88
CA THR A 96 9.82 0.27 4.07
C THR A 96 10.58 0.51 2.77
N CYS A 97 10.19 -0.10 1.65
CA CYS A 97 10.93 -0.02 0.38
C CYS A 97 10.43 1.04 -0.62
N ASP A 98 9.14 1.41 -0.60
CA ASP A 98 8.55 2.29 -1.62
C ASP A 98 8.22 3.70 -1.07
N PRO A 99 8.95 4.75 -1.49
CA PRO A 99 8.69 6.11 -1.05
C PRO A 99 7.31 6.63 -1.47
N VAL A 100 6.71 6.10 -2.56
CA VAL A 100 5.36 6.47 -3.00
C VAL A 100 4.33 5.98 -1.99
N LEU A 101 4.46 4.74 -1.53
CA LEU A 101 3.54 4.19 -0.55
C LEU A 101 3.67 4.87 0.81
N ARG A 102 4.91 5.15 1.27
CA ARG A 102 5.12 5.97 2.49
C ARG A 102 4.53 7.36 2.38
N ALA A 103 4.83 8.07 1.29
CA ALA A 103 4.30 9.40 1.07
C ALA A 103 2.76 9.38 1.03
N GLY A 104 2.14 8.39 0.40
CA GLY A 104 0.68 8.24 0.38
C GLY A 104 0.08 8.07 1.78
N PHE A 105 0.65 7.20 2.61
CA PHE A 105 0.19 7.02 4.00
C PHE A 105 0.48 8.25 4.88
N GLY A 106 1.62 8.90 4.69
CA GLY A 106 2.02 10.11 5.41
C GLY A 106 1.20 11.35 5.03
N LEU A 107 0.79 11.48 3.77
CA LEU A 107 -0.11 12.55 3.32
C LEU A 107 -1.48 12.49 4.03
N ALA A 108 -1.98 11.29 4.31
CA ALA A 108 -3.22 11.12 5.07
C ALA A 108 -3.12 11.59 6.54
N HIS A 109 -1.90 11.76 7.07
CA HIS A 109 -1.63 12.34 8.39
C HIS A 109 -1.23 13.84 8.34
N ASP A 110 -1.01 14.39 7.14
CA ASP A 110 -0.59 15.79 6.97
C ASP A 110 -1.81 16.72 7.06
N ALA A 111 -1.86 17.57 8.10
CA ALA A 111 -2.95 18.51 8.32
C ALA A 111 -3.12 19.56 7.19
N SER A 112 -2.09 19.74 6.35
CA SER A 112 -2.16 20.63 5.18
C SER A 112 -2.72 19.94 3.93
N TRP A 113 -2.87 18.61 3.96
CA TRP A 113 -3.32 17.81 2.82
C TRP A 113 -4.81 17.49 2.93
N HIS A 114 -5.53 17.72 1.82
CA HIS A 114 -6.95 17.37 1.71
C HIS A 114 -7.18 16.75 0.35
N SER A 115 -7.72 15.54 0.34
CA SER A 115 -7.99 14.77 -0.87
C SER A 115 -9.25 13.91 -0.70
N GLY A 116 -9.77 13.40 -1.81
CA GLY A 116 -10.90 12.47 -1.80
C GLY A 116 -10.51 11.00 -1.57
N VAL A 117 -9.21 10.69 -1.49
CA VAL A 117 -8.69 9.32 -1.35
C VAL A 117 -8.03 9.21 0.01
N SER A 118 -8.36 8.17 0.78
CA SER A 118 -7.67 7.89 2.05
C SER A 118 -7.19 6.45 2.08
N LEU A 119 -5.86 6.27 1.99
CA LEU A 119 -5.23 4.96 2.08
C LEU A 119 -5.54 4.27 3.41
N TRP A 120 -5.55 5.03 4.52
CA TRP A 120 -5.92 4.51 5.83
C TRP A 120 -7.36 4.05 5.88
N GLN A 121 -8.28 4.75 5.23
CA GLN A 121 -9.67 4.30 5.14
C GLN A 121 -9.78 2.99 4.36
N HIS A 122 -9.11 2.89 3.20
CA HIS A 122 -9.07 1.65 2.41
C HIS A 122 -8.51 0.48 3.22
N TRP A 123 -7.38 0.68 3.91
CA TRP A 123 -6.79 -0.34 4.78
C TRP A 123 -7.74 -0.77 5.90
N ARG A 124 -8.37 0.19 6.59
CA ARG A 124 -9.33 -0.09 7.68
C ARG A 124 -10.53 -0.90 7.19
N ASP A 125 -11.08 -0.55 6.02
CA ASP A 125 -12.22 -1.25 5.42
C ASP A 125 -11.84 -2.66 5.00
N TRP A 126 -10.65 -2.84 4.43
CA TRP A 126 -10.15 -4.16 4.07
C TRP A 126 -9.92 -5.07 5.29
N VAL A 127 -9.26 -4.56 6.34
CA VAL A 127 -9.06 -5.28 7.62
C VAL A 127 -10.41 -5.64 8.24
N ARG A 128 -11.36 -4.70 8.29
CA ARG A 128 -12.72 -4.95 8.78
C ARG A 128 -13.40 -6.06 7.99
N GLY A 129 -13.25 -6.06 6.67
CA GLY A 129 -13.80 -7.08 5.79
C GLY A 129 -13.28 -8.48 6.11
N LEU A 130 -11.97 -8.65 6.30
CA LEU A 130 -11.38 -9.94 6.68
C LEU A 130 -11.76 -10.39 8.08
N LEU A 131 -11.81 -9.48 9.06
CA LEU A 131 -12.27 -9.81 10.41
C LEU A 131 -13.75 -10.21 10.41
N ALA A 132 -14.59 -9.53 9.63
CA ALA A 132 -15.98 -9.92 9.46
C ALA A 132 -16.12 -11.30 8.79
N LEU A 133 -15.27 -11.61 7.80
CA LEU A 133 -15.22 -12.94 7.18
C LEU A 133 -14.81 -14.01 8.19
N ALA A 134 -13.76 -13.78 8.97
CA ALA A 134 -13.33 -14.68 10.05
C ALA A 134 -14.43 -14.89 11.10
N ARG A 135 -15.17 -13.83 11.48
CA ARG A 135 -16.31 -13.96 12.40
C ARG A 135 -17.38 -14.91 11.87
N ARG A 136 -17.79 -14.73 10.60
CA ARG A 136 -18.82 -15.57 9.96
C ARG A 136 -18.43 -17.04 9.91
N GLN A 137 -17.13 -17.34 9.84
CA GLN A 137 -16.58 -18.69 9.81
C GLN A 137 -16.25 -19.26 11.20
N GLY A 138 -16.51 -18.52 12.28
CA GLY A 138 -16.17 -18.94 13.64
C GLY A 138 -14.67 -18.87 13.96
N GLY A 139 -13.87 -18.19 13.13
CA GLY A 139 -12.42 -18.03 13.31
C GLY A 139 -12.02 -16.93 14.31
N LEU A 140 -12.94 -16.05 14.72
CA LEU A 140 -12.70 -15.03 15.74
C LEU A 140 -13.17 -15.49 17.13
N ALA A 141 -12.43 -15.11 18.17
CA ALA A 141 -12.86 -15.32 19.54
C ALA A 141 -14.18 -14.56 19.85
N PRO A 142 -15.09 -15.11 20.67
CA PRO A 142 -16.43 -14.55 20.86
C PRO A 142 -16.47 -13.12 21.40
N GLY A 143 -15.50 -12.74 22.24
CA GLY A 143 -15.44 -11.44 22.89
C GLY A 143 -14.74 -10.33 22.10
N VAL A 144 -14.31 -10.59 20.86
CA VAL A 144 -13.60 -9.59 20.05
C VAL A 144 -14.59 -8.53 19.58
N ASP A 145 -14.30 -7.26 19.86
CA ASP A 145 -14.93 -6.13 19.18
C ASP A 145 -14.17 -5.85 17.87
N LEU A 146 -14.91 -5.68 16.76
CA LEU A 146 -14.28 -5.49 15.45
C LEU A 146 -13.68 -4.09 15.32
N ASP A 147 -14.28 -3.07 15.93
CA ASP A 147 -13.78 -1.70 15.87
C ASP A 147 -12.46 -1.56 16.64
N ASP A 148 -12.37 -2.21 17.81
CA ASP A 148 -11.14 -2.27 18.59
C ASP A 148 -10.03 -3.04 17.84
N ALA A 149 -10.38 -4.19 17.24
CA ALA A 149 -9.41 -4.98 16.48
C ALA A 149 -8.89 -4.23 15.25
N VAL A 150 -9.78 -3.62 14.46
CA VAL A 150 -9.39 -2.78 13.31
C VAL A 150 -8.51 -1.63 13.77
N SER A 151 -8.86 -0.96 14.87
CA SER A 151 -8.10 0.17 15.40
C SER A 151 -6.71 -0.26 15.87
N ALA A 152 -6.58 -1.37 16.59
CA ALA A 152 -5.29 -1.89 17.05
C ALA A 152 -4.38 -2.31 15.88
N ILE A 153 -4.92 -3.00 14.87
CA ILE A 153 -4.18 -3.42 13.67
C ILE A 153 -3.78 -2.20 12.83
N THR A 154 -4.65 -1.20 12.70
CA THR A 154 -4.32 0.05 11.99
C THR A 154 -3.26 0.84 12.74
N ALA A 155 -3.33 0.92 14.06
CA ALA A 155 -2.39 1.67 14.89
C ALA A 155 -0.96 1.12 14.80
N VAL A 156 -0.79 -0.21 14.77
CA VAL A 156 0.56 -0.79 14.57
C VAL A 156 1.10 -0.46 13.19
N MET A 157 0.28 -0.54 12.13
CA MET A 157 0.72 -0.19 10.77
C MET A 157 1.07 1.29 10.64
N ALA A 158 0.27 2.18 11.22
CA ALA A 158 0.57 3.61 11.28
C ALA A 158 1.83 3.91 12.10
N GLY A 159 2.06 3.14 13.16
CA GLY A 159 3.29 3.21 13.95
C GLY A 159 4.54 2.85 13.15
N LEU A 160 4.46 1.88 12.23
CA LEU A 160 5.56 1.51 11.35
C LEU A 160 5.92 2.65 10.40
N GLU A 161 4.92 3.28 9.77
CA GLU A 161 5.13 4.46 8.91
C GLU A 161 5.82 5.61 9.67
N GLY A 162 5.38 5.90 10.90
CA GLY A 162 5.93 7.00 11.69
C GLY A 162 7.32 6.76 12.28
N LEU A 163 7.67 5.51 12.60
CA LEU A 163 8.92 5.14 13.29
C LEU A 163 10.10 4.88 12.32
N GLU A 164 9.86 4.80 11.01
CA GLU A 164 10.89 4.67 9.97
C GLU A 164 11.78 5.92 9.80
N ARG A 165 11.51 7.01 10.54
CA ARG A 165 12.36 8.22 10.57
C ARG A 165 13.64 8.08 11.41
N ASP A 166 13.87 6.93 12.07
CA ASP A 166 15.11 6.63 12.78
C ASP A 166 15.95 5.56 12.05
N PRO A 167 17.01 5.93 11.30
CA PRO A 167 17.87 4.99 10.60
C PRO A 167 18.68 4.06 11.53
N ALA A 168 18.77 4.34 12.83
CA ALA A 168 19.41 3.45 13.80
C ALA A 168 18.52 2.27 14.21
N ARG A 169 17.24 2.30 13.84
CA ARG A 169 16.24 1.24 14.06
C ARG A 169 15.68 0.75 12.72
N ALA A 170 16.54 0.48 11.75
CA ALA A 170 16.16 -0.18 10.50
C ALA A 170 15.33 -1.43 10.84
N TRP A 171 14.02 -1.30 10.70
CA TRP A 171 13.08 -2.34 11.09
C TRP A 171 13.16 -3.41 10.01
N SER A 172 13.40 -4.66 10.41
CA SER A 172 13.36 -5.75 9.44
C SER A 172 11.91 -5.98 9.00
N ALA A 173 11.74 -6.54 7.80
CA ALA A 173 10.49 -7.09 7.25
C ALA A 173 9.62 -7.89 8.24
N ARG A 174 10.20 -8.41 9.33
CA ARG A 174 9.50 -9.12 10.42
C ARG A 174 8.90 -8.19 11.49
N SER A 175 8.69 -6.92 11.16
CA SER A 175 8.31 -5.86 12.09
C SER A 175 6.96 -6.11 12.78
N VAL A 176 6.03 -6.75 12.08
CA VAL A 176 4.68 -7.05 12.60
C VAL A 176 4.57 -8.42 13.28
N THR A 177 5.58 -9.31 13.19
CA THR A 177 5.53 -10.63 13.86
C THR A 177 5.32 -10.52 15.38
N PRO A 178 6.04 -9.64 16.12
CA PRO A 178 5.83 -9.50 17.56
C PRO A 178 4.40 -9.04 17.90
N PHE A 179 3.82 -8.16 17.08
CA PHE A 179 2.44 -7.72 17.23
C PHE A 179 1.47 -8.90 17.08
N TRP A 180 1.59 -9.68 16.00
CA TRP A 180 0.72 -10.84 15.78
C TRP A 180 0.87 -11.92 16.84
N ARG A 181 2.09 -12.15 17.34
CA ARG A 181 2.34 -13.06 18.46
C ARG A 181 1.57 -12.67 19.73
N LEU A 182 1.37 -11.38 19.96
CA LEU A 182 0.64 -10.87 21.13
C LEU A 182 -0.88 -10.82 20.88
N VAL A 183 -1.32 -10.48 19.67
CA VAL A 183 -2.73 -10.23 19.35
C VAL A 183 -3.49 -11.52 18.97
N LEU A 184 -2.89 -12.42 18.19
CA LEU A 184 -3.58 -13.62 17.70
C LEU A 184 -4.16 -14.52 18.78
N PRO A 185 -3.50 -14.74 19.95
CA PRO A 185 -4.10 -15.51 21.04
C PRO A 185 -5.43 -14.92 21.53
N GLN A 186 -5.60 -13.60 21.48
CA GLN A 186 -6.83 -12.92 21.89
C GLN A 186 -7.84 -12.79 20.75
N LEU A 187 -7.35 -12.69 19.51
CA LEU A 187 -8.16 -12.46 18.32
C LEU A 187 -8.79 -13.74 17.76
N ALA A 188 -8.00 -14.81 17.64
CA ALA A 188 -8.42 -16.05 17.01
C ALA A 188 -9.18 -16.96 17.97
N ALA A 189 -10.23 -17.61 17.46
CA ALA A 189 -10.91 -18.70 18.16
C ALA A 189 -9.94 -19.85 18.42
N GLU A 190 -10.13 -20.56 19.54
CA GLU A 190 -9.21 -21.62 19.98
C GLU A 190 -8.94 -22.68 18.89
N ALA A 191 -9.98 -23.08 18.16
CA ALA A 191 -9.89 -24.04 17.06
C ALA A 191 -9.07 -23.54 15.85
N ALA A 192 -8.97 -22.22 15.65
CA ALA A 192 -8.25 -21.61 14.53
C ALA A 192 -6.79 -21.25 14.87
N ARG A 193 -6.43 -21.13 16.17
CA ARG A 193 -5.10 -20.66 16.60
C ARG A 193 -3.94 -21.52 16.10
N GLY A 194 -4.12 -22.83 16.06
CA GLY A 194 -3.06 -23.78 15.70
C GLY A 194 -2.66 -23.76 14.23
N GLY A 195 -3.47 -23.17 13.36
CA GLY A 195 -3.23 -23.09 11.91
C GLY A 195 -2.59 -21.78 11.45
N ILE A 196 -2.43 -20.78 12.33
CA ILE A 196 -1.95 -19.45 11.94
C ILE A 196 -0.44 -19.35 12.16
N ASP A 197 0.31 -19.08 11.09
CA ASP A 197 1.72 -18.70 11.16
C ASP A 197 1.85 -17.19 11.40
N VAL A 198 2.28 -16.84 12.61
CA VAL A 198 2.49 -15.45 13.05
C VAL A 198 3.61 -14.73 12.28
N ALA A 199 4.53 -15.48 11.67
CA ALA A 199 5.61 -14.96 10.84
C ALA A 199 5.21 -14.78 9.37
N GLY A 200 3.99 -15.18 9.00
CA GLY A 200 3.52 -15.23 7.63
C GLY A 200 3.83 -16.56 6.95
N SER A 201 2.97 -16.96 6.01
CA SER A 201 3.12 -18.22 5.29
C SER A 201 4.15 -18.12 4.17
N PRO A 202 5.00 -19.16 3.96
CA PRO A 202 5.98 -19.17 2.86
C PRO A 202 5.35 -19.37 1.47
N SER A 203 4.04 -19.68 1.38
CA SER A 203 3.35 -20.05 0.13
C SER A 203 2.94 -18.88 -0.77
N SER A 204 3.34 -17.64 -0.46
CA SER A 204 3.22 -16.48 -1.35
C SER A 204 4.40 -16.35 -2.33
N ALA A 205 5.38 -17.27 -2.29
CA ALA A 205 6.67 -17.16 -2.98
C ALA A 205 6.73 -17.68 -4.44
N THR A 206 5.63 -17.97 -5.12
CA THR A 206 5.68 -18.58 -6.47
C THR A 206 4.62 -18.04 -7.42
N GLY A 207 4.95 -17.01 -8.21
CA GLY A 207 4.12 -16.63 -9.37
C GLY A 207 4.42 -15.27 -10.01
N GLU A 208 5.50 -15.18 -10.82
CA GLU A 208 5.95 -14.01 -11.61
C GLU A 208 4.87 -13.02 -12.08
N PRO A 209 4.89 -11.74 -11.65
CA PRO A 209 4.27 -10.61 -12.29
C PRO A 209 5.27 -9.85 -13.17
N SER A 210 4.75 -9.17 -14.18
CA SER A 210 5.53 -8.32 -15.07
C SER A 210 6.04 -7.07 -14.35
N SER A 211 7.26 -7.17 -13.81
CA SER A 211 8.07 -6.08 -13.23
C SER A 211 8.35 -4.89 -14.17
N GLU A 212 7.84 -4.91 -15.40
CA GLU A 212 8.12 -3.91 -16.44
C GLU A 212 7.40 -2.57 -16.23
N ARG A 213 6.24 -2.55 -15.58
CA ARG A 213 5.45 -1.32 -15.41
C ARG A 213 6.10 -0.29 -14.46
N TRP A 214 6.96 -0.76 -13.55
CA TRP A 214 7.59 0.06 -12.50
C TRP A 214 9.12 -0.12 -12.38
N ARG A 215 9.78 -0.68 -13.40
CA ARG A 215 11.26 -0.65 -13.47
C ARG A 215 11.73 0.78 -13.77
N PHE A 216 12.43 1.37 -12.80
CA PHE A 216 13.10 2.67 -12.93
C PHE A 216 14.56 2.45 -13.33
N ASP A 217 15.03 3.24 -14.29
CA ASP A 217 16.25 3.02 -15.07
C ASP A 217 17.48 3.76 -14.47
N ASP A 218 17.40 4.18 -13.21
CA ASP A 218 18.54 4.75 -12.51
C ASP A 218 19.15 3.65 -11.63
N GLY A 219 20.41 3.31 -11.92
CA GLY A 219 21.17 2.26 -11.26
C GLY A 219 21.56 2.59 -9.81
N SER A 220 20.72 3.31 -9.07
CA SER A 220 20.89 3.62 -7.65
C SER A 220 19.88 2.83 -6.83
N ALA A 221 19.91 1.50 -6.92
CA ALA A 221 19.28 0.68 -5.91
C ALA A 221 20.09 0.82 -4.61
N PRO A 222 19.48 1.18 -3.47
CA PRO A 222 20.00 0.67 -2.20
C PRO A 222 19.86 -0.84 -2.28
N HIS A 223 21.00 -1.52 -2.39
CA HIS A 223 21.12 -2.97 -2.40
C HIS A 223 20.39 -3.55 -1.19
N GLU A 224 19.23 -4.19 -1.41
CA GLU A 224 18.69 -5.36 -0.69
C GLU A 224 17.22 -5.67 -1.03
N CYS A 225 16.47 -4.75 -1.66
CA CYS A 225 15.03 -4.96 -1.92
C CYS A 225 14.68 -5.73 -3.22
N ALA A 226 15.66 -6.38 -3.87
CA ALA A 226 15.49 -7.03 -5.19
C ALA A 226 15.24 -8.55 -5.15
N ALA A 227 14.99 -9.14 -3.98
CA ALA A 227 14.83 -10.58 -3.81
C ALA A 227 13.57 -10.93 -3.01
N MET A 228 12.38 -10.66 -3.57
CA MET A 228 11.09 -11.07 -3.01
C MET A 228 10.18 -11.56 -4.15
N PRO A 229 9.60 -12.78 -4.09
CA PRO A 229 8.73 -13.31 -5.13
C PRO A 229 7.27 -12.88 -4.92
N ASP A 230 6.80 -12.02 -5.81
CA ASP A 230 5.67 -12.25 -6.72
C ASP A 230 4.22 -12.45 -6.20
N ALA A 231 3.47 -11.33 -6.23
CA ALA A 231 2.03 -11.21 -6.05
C ALA A 231 1.25 -11.55 -7.34
N GLN A 232 0.64 -12.73 -7.34
CA GLN A 232 -0.18 -13.24 -8.44
C GLN A 232 -1.61 -12.69 -8.32
N LEU A 233 -1.88 -11.50 -8.86
CA LEU A 233 -3.18 -11.03 -9.41
C LEU A 233 -3.05 -9.57 -9.85
N CYS A 234 -2.35 -9.39 -10.96
CA CYS A 234 -2.30 -8.13 -11.69
C CYS A 234 -3.71 -7.74 -12.17
N CYS A 235 -3.99 -6.45 -12.10
CA CYS A 235 -5.15 -5.75 -12.65
C CYS A 235 -5.64 -6.31 -14.00
N MET A 236 -6.91 -6.72 -14.07
CA MET A 236 -7.66 -6.61 -15.32
C MET A 236 -8.03 -5.13 -15.53
N PRO A 237 -7.85 -4.56 -16.74
CA PRO A 237 -8.35 -3.23 -17.03
C PRO A 237 -9.87 -3.21 -16.99
N TYR A 238 -10.41 -2.11 -16.48
CA TYR A 238 -11.82 -1.73 -16.55
C TYR A 238 -12.20 -1.55 -18.04
N GLU A 239 -12.89 -2.52 -18.63
CA GLU A 239 -13.57 -2.32 -19.92
C GLU A 239 -14.89 -1.58 -19.69
N ASP A 240 -14.98 -0.44 -20.37
CA ASP A 240 -16.08 0.51 -20.39
C ASP A 240 -17.33 -0.13 -21.01
N HIS A 241 -18.27 -0.59 -20.18
CA HIS A 241 -19.62 -0.95 -20.64
C HIS A 241 -20.55 0.26 -20.56
N ARG A 242 -20.39 1.17 -21.54
CA ARG A 242 -21.46 2.06 -21.97
C ARG A 242 -21.67 1.95 -23.49
N GLU A 243 -22.94 1.76 -23.82
CA GLU A 243 -23.59 1.88 -25.14
C GLU A 243 -23.51 0.68 -26.09
N MET A 244 -24.56 -0.16 -26.07
CA MET A 244 -25.49 -0.24 -27.22
C MET A 244 -26.78 -0.97 -26.82
N SER A 245 -27.75 -0.18 -26.37
CA SER A 245 -29.16 -0.45 -26.63
C SER A 245 -29.40 -0.41 -28.14
N GLY A 246 -29.96 -1.47 -28.73
CA GLY A 246 -30.35 -1.45 -30.14
C GLY A 246 -31.06 -2.71 -30.62
N SER A 247 -32.40 -2.70 -30.50
CA SER A 247 -33.37 -3.38 -31.38
C SER A 247 -33.31 -4.90 -31.51
N ALA A 248 -34.20 -5.57 -30.78
CA ALA A 248 -34.86 -6.77 -31.29
C ALA A 248 -36.05 -6.33 -32.14
N SER A 249 -36.10 -6.79 -33.39
CA SER A 249 -37.27 -6.89 -34.25
C SER A 249 -37.21 -8.23 -34.95
#